data_AF-A0A0A2TMP7-F1
#
_entry.id   AF-A0A0A2TMP7-F1
#
_cell.length_a   1.000
_cell.length_b   1.000
_cell.length_c   1.000
_cell.angle_alpha   90.00
_cell.angle_beta   90.00
_cell.angle_gamma   90.00
#
_symmetry.space_group_name_H-M   'P 1'
#
loop_
_entity.id
_entity.type
_entity.pdbx_description
1 polymer ?
#
loop_
_entity_poly.entity_id
_entity_poly.type
_entity_poly.pdbx_seq_one_letter_code
_entity_poly.pdbx_strand_id
1 'polypeptide(L)' 'VKPNKKLNVLLAFVVGLMAAVGLAFLLEFLDNTIKTSSDVEELLGIPVLGVIPNYQTGKQG' A
#
# COMPACT_ATOMS: atom_id res chain seq x y z
N VAL A 1 -12.60 -2.51 41.71
CA VAL A 1 -12.49 -3.12 40.37
C VAL A 1 -11.17 -3.86 40.25
N LYS A 2 -11.15 -5.16 39.97
CA LYS A 2 -9.90 -5.94 39.82
C LYS A 2 -9.52 -5.94 38.33
N PRO A 3 -8.32 -5.47 37.94
CA PRO A 3 -7.93 -5.44 36.54
C PRO A 3 -7.73 -6.88 36.03
N ASN A 4 -8.46 -7.25 34.98
CA ASN A 4 -8.24 -8.53 34.30
C ASN A 4 -7.09 -8.38 33.30
N LYS A 5 -5.87 -8.59 33.78
CA LYS A 5 -4.63 -8.40 33.01
C LYS A 5 -4.64 -9.16 31.68
N LYS A 6 -5.17 -10.39 31.65
CA LYS A 6 -5.25 -11.20 30.43
C LYS A 6 -6.15 -10.55 29.37
N LEU A 7 -7.32 -10.06 29.79
CA LEU A 7 -8.26 -9.38 28.90
C LEU A 7 -7.68 -8.09 28.35
N ASN A 8 -7.02 -7.29 29.19
CA ASN A 8 -6.41 -6.03 28.77
C ASN A 8 -5.26 -6.25 27.76
N VAL A 9 -4.44 -7.29 27.95
CA VAL A 9 -3.36 -7.65 27.01
C VAL A 9 -3.93 -8.12 25.68
N LEU A 10 -4.99 -8.94 25.69
CA LEU A 10 -5.66 -9.38 24.46
C LEU A 10 -6.26 -8.19 23.69
N LEU A 11 -6.92 -7.28 24.39
CA LEU A 11 -7.46 -6.04 23.81
C LEU A 11 -6.35 -5.19 23.20
N ALA A 12 -5.26 -4.95 23.93
CA ALA A 12 -4.13 -4.17 23.43
C ALA A 12 -3.50 -4.82 22.17
N PHE A 13 -3.42 -6.15 22.15
CA PHE A 13 -2.90 -6.89 20.99
C PHE A 13 -3.81 -6.71 19.76
N VAL A 14 -5.12 -6.91 19.91
CA VAL A 14 -6.08 -6.75 18.81
C VAL A 14 -6.12 -5.31 18.31
N VAL A 15 -6.16 -4.33 19.21
CA VAL A 15 -6.13 -2.90 18.86
C VAL A 15 -4.84 -2.54 18.15
N GLY A 16 -3.70 -3.06 18.62
CA GLY A 16 -2.40 -2.86 17.98
C GLY A 16 -2.35 -3.43 16.55
N LEU A 17 -2.91 -4.62 16.33
CA LEU A 17 -3.01 -5.20 14.99
C LEU A 17 -3.92 -4.38 14.07
N MET A 18 -5.09 -3.96 14.56
CA MET A 18 -6.00 -3.10 13.79
C MET A 18 -5.34 -1.76 13.42
N ALA A 19 -4.62 -1.16 14.37
CA ALA A 19 -3.87 0.07 14.15
C ALA A 19 -2.73 -0.12 13.14
N ALA A 20 -2.00 -1.24 13.20
CA ALA A 20 -0.93 -1.55 12.26
C ALA A 20 -1.45 -1.72 10.82
N VAL A 21 -2.57 -2.44 10.64
CA VAL A 21 -3.23 -2.57 9.33
C VAL A 21 -3.71 -1.20 8.83
N GLY A 22 -4.36 -0.42 9.69
CA GLY A 22 -4.80 0.93 9.34
C GLY A 22 -3.65 1.86 8.94
N LEU A 23 -2.52 1.80 9.65
CA LEU A 23 -1.31 2.53 9.31
C LEU A 23 -0.68 2.09 7.99
N ALA A 24 -0.67 0.78 7.69
CA ALA A 24 -0.21 0.28 6.40
C ALA A 24 -1.04 0.85 5.24
N PHE A 25 -2.37 0.87 5.38
CA PHE A 25 -3.26 1.49 4.40
C PHE A 25 -3.07 3.01 4.31
N LEU A 26 -2.84 3.69 5.43
CA LEU A 26 -2.57 5.12 5.42
C LEU A 26 -1.27 5.44 4.69
N LEU A 27 -0.22 4.65 4.92
CA LEU A 27 1.05 4.80 4.22
C LEU A 27 0.89 4.53 2.72
N GLU A 28 0.12 3.51 2.34
CA GLU A 28 -0.21 3.23 0.93
C GLU A 28 -1.03 4.37 0.31
N PHE A 29 -1.96 4.98 1.05
CA PHE A 29 -2.74 6.12 0.58
C PHE A 29 -1.89 7.38 0.41
N LEU A 30 -0.91 7.59 1.28
CA LEU A 30 0.03 8.72 1.19
C LEU A 30 1.16 8.46 0.18
N ASP A 31 1.37 7.22 -0.23
CA ASP A 31 2.29 6.83 -1.30
C ASP A 31 1.68 7.27 -2.65
N ASN A 32 2.03 8.50 -3.09
CA ASN A 32 1.67 9.05 -4.40
C ASN A 32 2.43 8.39 -5.58
N THR A 33 2.95 7.17 -5.40
CA THR A 33 3.55 6.41 -6.47
C THR A 33 2.45 5.92 -7.41
N ILE A 34 2.38 6.48 -8.62
CA ILE A 34 1.50 6.02 -9.70
C ILE A 34 1.84 4.56 -10.02
N LYS A 35 1.02 3.61 -9.53
CA LYS A 35 1.17 2.17 -9.79
C LYS A 35 0.32 1.68 -10.95
N THR A 36 -0.58 2.52 -11.48
CA THR A 36 -1.58 2.14 -12.47
C THR A 36 -1.53 3.01 -13.71
N SER A 37 -1.53 2.37 -14.88
CA SER A 37 -1.54 3.01 -16.19
C SER A 37 -2.75 3.91 -16.42
N SER A 38 -3.83 3.74 -15.65
CA SER A 38 -5.04 4.59 -15.73
C SER A 38 -4.78 6.05 -15.38
N ASP A 39 -3.88 6.35 -14.43
CA ASP A 39 -3.59 7.74 -14.07
C ASP A 39 -2.82 8.46 -15.20
N VAL A 40 -2.07 7.72 -16.01
CA VAL A 40 -1.36 8.24 -17.18
C VAL A 40 -2.35 8.65 -18.28
N GLU A 41 -3.43 7.89 -18.45
CA GLU A 41 -4.45 8.17 -19.46
C GLU A 41 -5.31 9.39 -19.07
N GLU A 42 -5.64 9.53 -17.79
CA GLU A 42 -6.36 10.69 -17.25
C GLU A 42 -5.49 11.96 -17.19
N LEU A 43 -4.21 11.84 -16.84
CA LEU A 43 -3.29 12.99 -16.73
C LEU A 43 -2.86 13.55 -18.09
N LEU A 44 -2.67 12.68 -19.10
CA LEU A 44 -2.20 13.10 -20.42
C LEU A 44 -3.34 13.44 -21.39
N GLY A 45 -4.58 12.99 -21.11
CA GLY A 45 -5.75 13.31 -21.93
C GLY A 45 -5.67 12.76 -23.37
N ILE A 46 -4.79 11.78 -23.60
CA ILE A 46 -4.60 11.10 -24.88
C ILE A 46 -4.67 9.60 -24.67
N PRO A 47 -5.35 8.86 -25.57
CA PRO A 47 -5.50 7.41 -25.46
C PRO A 47 -4.14 6.72 -25.48
N VAL A 48 -3.97 5.70 -24.64
CA VAL A 48 -2.71 4.94 -24.56
C VAL A 48 -2.49 4.17 -25.86
N LEU A 49 -1.53 4.62 -26.67
CA LEU A 49 -1.18 3.99 -27.96
C LEU A 49 -0.34 2.71 -27.83
N GLY A 50 0.22 2.45 -26.65
CA GLY A 50 1.00 1.25 -26.35
C GLY A 50 1.70 1.35 -24.99
N VAL A 51 1.91 0.19 -24.36
CA VAL A 51 2.65 0.07 -23.10
C VAL A 51 4.08 -0.42 -23.40
N ILE A 52 5.10 0.30 -22.93
CA ILE A 52 6.50 -0.14 -23.04
C ILE A 52 6.82 -0.99 -21.80
N PRO A 53 6.95 -2.32 -21.92
CA PRO A 53 7.34 -3.15 -20.80
C PRO A 53 8.79 -2.83 -20.41
N ASN A 54 9.03 -2.53 -19.13
CA ASN A 54 10.37 -2.33 -18.60
C ASN A 54 11.03 -3.69 -18.40
N TYR A 55 11.63 -4.24 -19.46
CA TYR A 55 12.53 -5.37 -19.33
C TYR A 55 13.84 -4.85 -18.72
N GLN A 56 14.19 -5.33 -17.53
CA GLN A 56 15.54 -5.14 -17.01
C GLN A 56 16.50 -5.89 -17.94
N THR A 57 17.10 -5.18 -18.89
CA THR A 57 18.22 -5.71 -19.69
C THR A 57 19.39 -6.01 -18.77
N GLY A 58 19.42 -7.24 -18.29
CA GLY A 58 20.63 -7.85 -17.77
C GLY A 58 21.65 -7.92 -18.89
N LYS A 59 22.70 -7.10 -18.79
CA LYS A 59 23.95 -7.32 -19.51
C LYS A 59 24.53 -8.67 -19.11
N GLN A 60 24.36 -9.70 -19.93
CA GLN A 60 25.26 -10.85 -20.08
C GLN A 60 25.02 -11.33 -21.51
N GLY A 61 25.90 -11.12 -22.48
CA GLY A 61 27.29 -11.60 -22.53
C GLY A 61 27.34 -12.51 -23.74
#